data_AF-A0A7V6H2R9-F1
#
_entry.id   AF-A0A7V6H2R9-F1
#
_cell.length_a   1.000
_cell.length_b   1.000
_cell.length_c   1.000
_cell.angle_alpha   90.00
_cell.angle_beta   90.00
_cell.angle_gamma   90.00
#
_symmetry.space_group_name_H-M   'P 1'
#
loop_
_entity.id
_entity.type
_entity.pdbx_description
1 polymer ?
#
loop_
_entity_poly.entity_id
_entity_poly.type
_entity_poly.pdbx_seq_one_letter_code
_entity_poly.pdbx_strand_id
1 'polypeptide(L)'
;VADENAEVLMIAARTEAEIAELESYEERQMFLEDLGLKESGVAKLIKSAYRLLDLQTYFTAGEKEVRAWTFPKGALAPQAAGVIHTDFEKGFIRAEVIKYDDFLKYGSEQACKEAGKMSVEGKEYVVCDGDIMHFRFNV
;
A
#
# COMPACT_ATOMS: atom_id res chain seq x y z
N VAL A 1 13.62 -25.70 6.71
CA VAL A 1 13.64 -24.62 5.70
C VAL A 1 14.34 -24.96 4.38
N ALA A 2 15.48 -25.65 4.33
CA ALA A 2 16.14 -25.90 3.02
C ALA A 2 15.24 -26.63 1.99
N ASP A 3 14.33 -27.48 2.47
CA ASP A 3 13.36 -28.22 1.66
C ASP A 3 11.94 -27.61 1.68
N GLU A 4 11.79 -26.40 2.20
CA GLU A 4 10.52 -25.68 2.25
C GLU A 4 10.57 -24.47 1.31
N ASN A 5 9.46 -24.18 0.61
CA ASN A 5 9.32 -22.95 -0.19
C ASN A 5 8.99 -21.76 0.73
N ALA A 6 9.85 -21.49 1.71
CA ALA A 6 9.65 -20.50 2.75
C ALA A 6 10.66 -19.34 2.60
N GLU A 7 10.16 -18.11 2.72
CA GLU A 7 11.01 -16.92 2.81
C GLU A 7 11.76 -16.92 4.16
N VAL A 8 13.07 -16.64 4.13
CA VAL A 8 13.92 -16.58 5.32
C VAL A 8 14.41 -15.15 5.54
N LEU A 9 14.22 -14.63 6.75
CA LEU A 9 14.69 -13.31 7.16
C LEU A 9 15.70 -13.41 8.28
N MET A 10 16.80 -12.66 8.15
CA MET A 10 17.80 -12.49 9.20
C MET A 10 17.51 -11.21 9.97
N ILE A 11 17.30 -11.34 11.28
CA ILE A 11 16.96 -10.22 12.17
C ILE A 11 17.90 -10.23 13.37
N ALA A 12 18.55 -9.09 13.63
CA ALA A 12 19.38 -8.87 14.81
C ALA A 12 18.51 -8.36 15.96
N ALA A 13 17.87 -9.26 16.71
CA ALA A 13 16.83 -8.92 17.69
C ALA A 13 17.23 -7.82 18.69
N ARG A 14 18.48 -7.81 19.17
CA ARG A 14 18.99 -6.76 20.07
C ARG A 14 19.03 -5.39 19.38
N THR A 15 19.58 -5.34 18.17
CA THR A 15 19.64 -4.10 17.37
C THR A 15 18.24 -3.58 17.05
N GLU A 16 17.27 -4.46 16.79
CA GLU A 16 15.87 -4.03 16.58
C GLU A 16 15.25 -3.42 17.84
N ALA A 17 15.58 -3.93 19.03
CA ALA A 17 15.11 -3.35 20.28
C ALA A 17 15.70 -1.93 20.50
N GLU A 18 17.00 -1.76 20.23
CA GLU A 18 17.67 -0.46 20.28
C GLU A 18 17.05 0.53 19.27
N ILE A 19 16.75 0.09 18.04
CA ILE A 19 16.06 0.89 17.02
C ILE A 19 14.64 1.32 17.47
N ALA A 20 13.94 0.45 18.20
CA ALA A 20 12.57 0.70 18.65
C ALA A 20 12.49 1.75 19.78
N GLU A 21 13.58 1.94 20.53
CA GLU A 21 13.69 2.97 21.57
C GLU A 21 13.95 4.37 20.99
N LEU A 22 14.36 4.48 19.72
CA LEU A 22 14.55 5.76 19.04
C LEU A 22 13.19 6.36 18.65
N GLU A 23 12.84 7.48 19.28
CA GLU A 23 11.55 8.15 19.07
C GLU A 23 11.58 9.03 17.81
N SER A 24 12.70 9.69 17.53
CA SER A 24 12.83 10.56 16.37
C SER A 24 13.08 9.76 15.10
N TYR A 25 12.36 10.12 14.03
CA TYR A 25 12.60 9.57 12.70
C TYR A 25 14.04 9.84 12.23
N GLU A 26 14.56 11.05 12.48
CA GLU A 26 15.91 11.45 12.06
C GLU A 26 16.98 10.62 12.78
N GLU A 27 16.85 10.45 14.10
CA GLU A 27 17.78 9.62 14.89
C GLU A 27 17.77 8.17 14.43
N ARG A 28 16.56 7.64 14.15
CA ARG A 28 16.42 6.28 13.61
C ARG A 28 17.10 6.13 12.26
N GLN A 29 16.97 7.11 11.36
CA GLN A 29 17.64 7.07 10.07
C GLN A 29 19.16 7.14 10.22
N MET A 30 19.68 8.05 11.04
CA MET A 30 21.12 8.14 11.30
C MET A 30 21.69 6.83 11.85
N PHE A 31 21.00 6.21 12.81
CA PHE A 31 21.42 4.93 13.38
C PHE A 31 21.42 3.80 12.34
N LEU A 32 20.41 3.75 11.48
CA LEU A 32 20.36 2.78 10.38
C LEU A 32 21.51 3.01 9.39
N GLU A 33 21.77 4.27 9.00
CA GLU A 33 22.85 4.65 8.09
C GLU A 33 24.23 4.28 8.65
N ASP A 34 24.48 4.52 9.94
CA ASP A 34 25.73 4.15 10.62
C ASP A 34 25.98 2.62 10.60
N LEU A 35 24.90 1.84 10.63
CA LEU A 35 24.94 0.38 10.50
C LEU A 35 24.95 -0.11 9.04
N GLY A 36 24.89 0.80 8.06
CA GLY A 36 24.79 0.47 6.63
C GLY A 36 23.45 -0.13 6.23
N LEU A 37 22.39 0.10 7.01
CA LEU A 37 21.04 -0.40 6.79
C LEU A 37 20.17 0.69 6.14
N LYS A 38 19.35 0.28 5.17
CA LYS A 38 18.33 1.17 4.55
C LYS A 38 16.99 1.16 5.31
N GLU A 39 16.73 0.09 6.04
CA GLU A 39 15.50 -0.10 6.82
C GLU A 39 15.76 -1.13 7.93
N SER A 40 14.93 -1.09 8.98
CA SER A 40 15.01 -2.04 10.09
C SER A 40 14.60 -3.45 9.69
N GLY A 41 15.08 -4.45 10.42
CA GLY A 41 14.66 -5.84 10.27
C GLY A 41 13.17 -6.03 10.55
N VAL A 42 12.60 -5.29 11.51
CA VAL A 42 11.15 -5.27 11.75
C VAL A 42 10.36 -4.76 10.55
N ALA A 43 10.84 -3.72 9.85
CA ALA A 43 10.18 -3.23 8.63
C ALA A 43 10.17 -4.31 7.53
N LYS A 44 11.29 -5.03 7.36
CA LYS A 44 11.38 -6.18 6.45
C LYS A 44 10.43 -7.30 6.86
N LEU A 45 10.33 -7.61 8.15
CA LEU A 45 9.41 -8.61 8.68
C LEU A 45 7.96 -8.26 8.37
N ILE A 46 7.54 -7.01 8.62
CA ILE A 46 6.18 -6.55 8.34
C ILE A 46 5.86 -6.71 6.85
N LYS A 47 6.73 -6.22 5.95
CA LYS A 47 6.54 -6.36 4.50
C LYS A 47 6.44 -7.81 4.05
N SER A 48 7.25 -8.69 4.64
CA SER A 48 7.28 -10.11 4.27
C SER A 48 6.07 -10.85 4.79
N ALA A 49 5.63 -10.57 6.03
CA ALA A 49 4.36 -11.09 6.56
C ALA A 49 3.17 -10.61 5.72
N TYR A 50 3.17 -9.36 5.29
CA TYR A 50 2.13 -8.79 4.43
C TYR A 50 2.04 -9.52 3.08
N ARG A 51 3.18 -9.79 2.43
CA ARG A 51 3.25 -10.63 1.22
C ARG A 51 2.82 -12.08 1.48
N LEU A 52 3.26 -12.66 2.60
CA LEU A 52 2.92 -14.04 2.99
C LEU A 52 1.42 -14.23 3.17
N LEU A 53 0.72 -13.19 3.64
CA LEU A 53 -0.73 -13.17 3.79
C LEU A 53 -1.49 -12.82 2.50
N ASP A 54 -0.77 -12.71 1.36
CA ASP A 54 -1.32 -12.27 0.08
C ASP A 54 -2.09 -10.93 0.18
N LEU A 55 -1.58 -10.00 1.00
CA LEU A 55 -2.16 -8.67 1.15
C LEU A 55 -1.50 -7.66 0.22
N GLN A 56 -2.29 -6.69 -0.24
CA GLN A 56 -1.89 -5.56 -1.07
C GLN A 56 -2.48 -4.27 -0.48
N THR A 57 -1.91 -3.13 -0.86
CA THR A 57 -2.35 -1.81 -0.42
C THR A 57 -2.83 -0.98 -1.60
N TYR A 58 -4.02 -0.38 -1.51
CA TYR A 58 -4.41 0.73 -2.39
C TYR A 58 -4.52 2.01 -1.56
N PHE A 59 -4.55 3.15 -2.22
CA PHE A 59 -4.62 4.46 -1.57
C PHE A 59 -5.89 5.20 -1.95
N THR A 60 -6.47 5.89 -0.98
CA THR A 60 -7.36 7.02 -1.24
C THR A 60 -6.59 8.29 -0.90
N ALA A 61 -6.50 9.23 -1.84
CA ALA A 61 -5.79 10.49 -1.66
C ALA A 61 -6.71 11.67 -1.95
N GLY A 62 -6.84 12.58 -1.00
CA GLY A 62 -7.56 13.83 -1.13
C GLY A 62 -6.95 14.92 -0.26
N GLU A 63 -7.45 16.15 -0.36
CA GLU A 63 -6.90 17.30 0.35
C GLU A 63 -6.86 17.12 1.88
N LYS A 64 -7.87 16.44 2.44
CA LYS A 64 -7.99 16.23 3.90
C LYS A 64 -7.27 14.99 4.41
N GLU A 65 -7.16 13.95 3.58
CA GLU A 65 -6.69 12.65 4.03
C GLU A 65 -6.00 11.90 2.88
N VAL A 66 -4.87 11.29 3.21
CA VAL A 66 -4.26 10.23 2.41
C VAL A 66 -4.25 8.98 3.28
N ARG A 67 -4.81 7.88 2.77
CA ARG A 67 -4.95 6.65 3.53
C ARG A 67 -4.60 5.42 2.70
N ALA A 68 -3.84 4.53 3.32
CA ALA A 68 -3.56 3.18 2.85
C ALA A 68 -4.66 2.21 3.31
N TRP A 69 -5.17 1.41 2.39
CA TRP A 69 -6.19 0.40 2.63
C TRP A 69 -5.63 -0.96 2.30
N THR A 70 -5.67 -1.86 3.27
CA THR A 70 -5.22 -3.25 3.12
C THR A 70 -6.34 -4.10 2.53
N PHE A 71 -6.03 -4.85 1.48
CA PHE A 71 -6.98 -5.74 0.82
C PHE A 71 -6.29 -7.04 0.36
N PRO A 72 -7.03 -8.15 0.20
CA PRO A 72 -6.45 -9.39 -0.31
C PRO A 72 -6.16 -9.27 -1.81
N LYS A 73 -5.01 -9.80 -2.23
CA LYS A 73 -4.59 -9.86 -3.63
C LYS A 73 -5.66 -10.52 -4.50
N GLY A 74 -5.95 -9.89 -5.64
CA GLY A 74 -6.97 -10.37 -6.57
C GLY A 74 -8.39 -9.89 -6.26
N ALA A 75 -8.59 -9.04 -5.24
CA ALA A 75 -9.89 -8.42 -5.01
C ALA A 75 -10.33 -7.56 -6.20
N LEU A 76 -11.63 -7.61 -6.49
CA LEU A 76 -12.26 -6.74 -7.47
C LEU A 76 -12.55 -5.36 -6.88
N ALA A 77 -12.69 -4.34 -7.73
CA ALA A 77 -12.94 -2.97 -7.30
C ALA A 77 -14.12 -2.79 -6.32
N PRO A 78 -15.28 -3.49 -6.46
CA PRO A 78 -16.35 -3.41 -5.47
C PRO A 78 -15.95 -3.95 -4.09
N GLN A 79 -15.18 -5.04 -4.05
CA GLN A 79 -14.72 -5.66 -2.81
C GLN A 79 -13.71 -4.75 -2.11
N ALA A 80 -12.80 -4.14 -2.87
CA ALA A 80 -11.88 -3.12 -2.36
C ALA A 80 -12.64 -1.91 -1.79
N ALA A 81 -13.68 -1.43 -2.47
CA ALA A 81 -14.54 -0.37 -1.93
C ALA A 81 -15.24 -0.81 -0.62
N GLY A 82 -15.62 -2.08 -0.52
CA GLY A 82 -16.18 -2.70 0.68
C GLY A 82 -15.28 -2.64 1.92
N VAL A 83 -13.95 -2.61 1.73
CA VAL A 83 -12.97 -2.43 2.82
C VAL A 83 -13.15 -1.07 3.50
N ILE A 84 -13.58 -0.04 2.76
CA ILE A 84 -13.91 1.28 3.32
C ILE A 84 -15.23 1.20 4.08
N HIS A 85 -16.26 0.67 3.43
CA HIS A 85 -17.58 0.47 4.02
C HIS A 85 -18.41 -0.53 3.21
N THR A 86 -19.16 -1.41 3.90
CA THR A 86 -19.95 -2.47 3.24
C THR A 86 -21.01 -1.95 2.26
N ASP A 87 -21.53 -0.73 2.47
CA ASP A 87 -22.48 -0.12 1.52
C ASP A 87 -21.83 0.30 0.20
N PHE A 88 -20.52 0.60 0.19
CA PHE A 88 -19.82 0.98 -1.04
C PHE A 88 -19.72 -0.21 -1.99
N GLU A 89 -19.54 -1.42 -1.47
CA GLU A 89 -19.52 -2.65 -2.25
C GLU A 89 -20.88 -2.90 -2.92
N LYS A 90 -21.98 -2.76 -2.16
CA LYS A 90 -23.35 -2.94 -2.67
C LYS A 90 -23.74 -1.85 -3.67
N GLY A 91 -23.38 -0.61 -3.36
CA GLY A 91 -23.69 0.58 -4.15
C GLY A 91 -22.69 0.88 -5.26
N PHE A 92 -21.67 0.04 -5.46
CA PHE A 92 -20.56 0.32 -6.38
C PHE A 92 -21.05 0.60 -7.80
N ILE A 93 -20.62 1.73 -8.35
CA ILE A 93 -20.86 2.12 -9.74
C ILE A 93 -19.59 1.90 -10.56
N ARG A 94 -18.47 2.52 -10.14
CA ARG A 94 -17.17 2.50 -10.82
C ARG A 94 -16.06 3.02 -9.91
N ALA A 95 -14.81 2.78 -10.28
CA ALA A 95 -13.64 3.38 -9.64
C ALA A 95 -12.86 4.27 -10.62
N GLU A 96 -12.45 5.45 -10.20
CA GLU A 96 -11.40 6.22 -10.87
C GLU A 96 -10.06 5.72 -10.32
N VAL A 97 -9.16 5.26 -11.20
CA VAL A 97 -7.90 4.60 -10.81
C VAL A 97 -6.70 5.25 -11.48
N ILE A 98 -5.70 5.61 -10.68
CA ILE A 98 -4.39 6.08 -11.12
C ILE A 98 -3.33 5.13 -10.56
N LYS A 99 -2.36 4.73 -11.38
CA LYS A 99 -1.24 3.91 -10.92
C LYS A 99 -0.26 4.75 -10.09
N TYR A 100 0.27 4.16 -9.01
CA TYR A 100 1.24 4.83 -8.13
C TYR A 100 2.39 5.50 -8.90
N ASP A 101 3.00 4.76 -9.83
CA ASP A 101 4.13 5.25 -10.64
C ASP A 101 3.74 6.40 -11.56
N ASP A 102 2.52 6.39 -12.11
CA ASP A 102 2.01 7.53 -12.89
C ASP A 102 1.79 8.73 -11.97
N PHE A 103 1.21 8.55 -10.78
CA PHE A 103 1.02 9.65 -9.84
C PHE A 103 2.35 10.28 -9.40
N LEU A 104 3.37 9.48 -9.09
CA LEU A 104 4.71 10.00 -8.78
C LEU A 104 5.32 10.76 -9.97
N LYS A 105 5.13 10.26 -11.19
CA LYS A 105 5.68 10.86 -12.40
C LYS A 105 5.03 12.20 -12.74
N TYR A 106 3.71 12.31 -12.64
CA TYR A 106 2.96 13.50 -13.03
C TYR A 106 2.69 14.47 -11.86
N GLY A 107 2.88 14.02 -10.62
CA GLY A 107 2.89 14.83 -9.40
C GLY A 107 1.52 15.26 -8.87
N SER A 108 0.42 15.03 -9.61
CA SER A 108 -0.94 15.32 -9.16
C SER A 108 -2.00 14.51 -9.91
N GLU A 109 -3.18 14.39 -9.31
CA GLU A 109 -4.37 13.77 -9.93
C GLU A 109 -4.74 14.48 -11.24
N GLN A 110 -4.75 15.82 -11.23
CA GLN A 110 -5.08 16.62 -12.40
C GLN A 110 -4.08 16.41 -13.55
N ALA A 111 -2.78 16.39 -13.24
CA ALA A 111 -1.75 16.11 -14.25
C ALA A 111 -1.84 14.69 -14.81
N CYS A 112 -2.17 13.69 -13.97
CA CYS A 112 -2.44 12.33 -14.43
C CYS A 112 -3.64 12.28 -15.38
N LYS A 113 -4.71 13.00 -15.04
CA LYS A 113 -5.92 13.08 -15.87
C LYS A 113 -5.64 13.73 -17.22
N GLU A 114 -4.92 14.84 -17.25
CA GLU A 114 -4.50 15.54 -18.48
C GLU A 114 -3.58 14.67 -19.35
N ALA A 115 -2.73 13.86 -18.71
CA ALA A 115 -1.87 12.89 -19.40
C ALA A 115 -2.58 11.59 -19.81
N GLY A 116 -3.89 11.45 -19.55
CA GLY A 116 -4.65 10.23 -19.88
C GLY A 116 -4.29 9.01 -19.02
N LYS A 117 -3.76 9.23 -17.82
CA LYS A 117 -3.34 8.19 -16.85
C LYS A 117 -4.36 7.87 -15.76
N MET A 118 -5.51 8.54 -15.80
CA MET A 118 -6.66 8.17 -14.97
C MET A 118 -7.60 7.29 -15.77
N SER A 119 -7.78 6.06 -15.30
CA SER A 119 -8.71 5.09 -15.86
C SER A 119 -10.03 5.11 -15.09
N VAL A 120 -11.11 4.73 -15.76
CA VAL A 120 -12.43 4.55 -15.14
C VAL A 120 -12.81 3.09 -15.26
N GLU A 121 -12.78 2.41 -14.13
CA GLU A 121 -12.80 0.96 -14.03
C GLU A 121 -14.13 0.44 -13.48
N GLY A 122 -14.56 -0.69 -14.04
CA GLY A 122 -15.84 -1.33 -13.71
C GLY A 122 -15.72 -2.36 -12.59
N LYS A 123 -16.79 -3.16 -12.43
CA LYS A 123 -16.90 -4.18 -11.37
C LYS A 123 -15.88 -5.31 -11.49
N GLU A 124 -15.44 -5.61 -12.72
CA GLU A 124 -14.50 -6.70 -13.02
C GLU A 124 -13.03 -6.29 -12.91
N TYR A 125 -12.75 -5.02 -12.56
CA TYR A 125 -11.38 -4.56 -12.42
C TYR A 125 -10.73 -5.19 -11.19
N VAL A 126 -9.61 -5.88 -11.42
CA VAL A 126 -8.77 -6.45 -10.36
C VAL A 126 -7.86 -5.35 -9.83
N VAL A 127 -8.03 -4.99 -8.56
CA VAL A 127 -7.25 -3.93 -7.93
C VAL A 127 -5.79 -4.35 -7.83
N CYS A 128 -4.90 -3.43 -8.19
CA CYS A 128 -3.46 -3.64 -8.14
C CYS A 128 -2.86 -2.98 -6.90
N ASP A 129 -1.76 -3.54 -6.41
CA ASP A 129 -0.97 -2.91 -5.35
C ASP A 129 -0.51 -1.51 -5.77
N GLY A 130 -0.66 -0.55 -4.88
CA GLY A 130 -0.36 0.86 -5.08
C GLY A 130 -1.41 1.67 -5.84
N ASP A 131 -2.51 1.07 -6.30
CA ASP A 131 -3.55 1.84 -7.00
C ASP A 131 -4.05 3.00 -6.14
N ILE A 132 -4.13 4.19 -6.73
CA ILE A 132 -4.76 5.36 -6.13
C ILE A 132 -6.18 5.43 -6.66
N MET A 133 -7.15 5.24 -5.77
CA MET A 133 -8.54 4.95 -6.14
C MET A 133 -9.52 5.96 -5.54
N HIS A 134 -10.50 6.33 -6.35
CA HIS A 134 -11.70 7.05 -5.91
C HIS A 134 -12.94 6.26 -6.37
N PHE A 135 -13.67 5.71 -5.40
CA PHE A 135 -14.88 4.93 -5.65
C PHE A 135 -16.11 5.83 -5.81
N ARG A 136 -16.88 5.59 -6.87
CA ARG A 136 -18.21 6.15 -7.06
C ARG A 136 -19.24 5.09 -6.70
N PHE A 137 -20.17 5.43 -5.83
CA PHE A 137 -21.23 4.54 -5.37
C PHE A 137 -22.54 5.32 -5.24
N ASN A 138 -23.66 4.61 -5.28
CA ASN A 138 -24.96 5.15 -4.92
C ASN A 138 -25.30 4.75 -3.48
N VAL A 139 -25.93 5.66 -2.75
CA VAL A 139 -26.47 5.43 -1.40
C VAL A 139 -27.98 5.29 -1.48
#